data_AF-A0AAW4W2P7-F1
#
_entry.id   AF-A0AAW4W2P7-F1
#
_cell.length_a   1.000
_cell.length_b   1.000
_cell.length_c   1.000
_cell.angle_alpha   90.00
_cell.angle_beta   90.00
_cell.angle_gamma   90.00
#
_symmetry.space_group_name_H-M   'P 1'
#
loop_
_entity.id
_entity.type
_entity.pdbx_description
1 polymer ?
#
loop_
_entity_poly.entity_id
_entity_poly.type
_entity_poly.pdbx_seq_one_letter_code
_entity_poly.pdbx_strand_id
1 'polypeptide(L)'
;MIINNPFTDKSPAGIQSCFADRNTEKDLADAYAVSSNTFWWTADNIDDYDEDTPEYRTACAVTDDWAALMDVYQSRIFAILIKEGIRIPETAQIHVLRPFMEQNGYICHSGWWYPENE
;
A
#
# COMPACT_ATOMS: atom_id res chain seq x y z
N MET A 1 -15.87 1.78 -10.72
CA MET A 1 -15.22 3.06 -10.38
C MET A 1 -13.77 2.89 -10.78
N ILE A 2 -13.26 3.66 -11.75
CA ILE A 2 -11.84 3.60 -12.12
C ILE A 2 -11.09 4.24 -10.97
N ILE A 3 -10.28 3.46 -10.27
CA ILE A 3 -9.32 4.01 -9.31
C ILE A 3 -8.33 4.76 -10.19
N ASN A 4 -8.46 6.09 -10.28
CA ASN A 4 -7.44 6.95 -10.88
C ASN A 4 -6.24 6.97 -9.94
N ASN A 5 -5.55 5.83 -9.80
CA ASN A 5 -4.31 5.76 -9.07
C ASN A 5 -3.24 6.36 -9.99
N PRO A 6 -2.66 7.55 -9.70
CA PRO A 6 -1.65 8.17 -10.57
C PRO A 6 -0.34 7.38 -10.67
N PHE A 7 -0.33 6.16 -10.12
CA PHE A 7 0.79 5.25 -10.00
C PHE A 7 0.54 3.89 -10.66
N THR A 8 -0.56 3.70 -11.41
CA THR A 8 -0.81 2.46 -12.19
C THR A 8 0.34 2.08 -13.12
N ASP A 9 1.12 3.07 -13.56
CA ASP A 9 2.20 2.87 -14.55
C ASP A 9 3.57 2.68 -13.89
N LYS A 10 3.65 2.64 -12.55
CA LYS A 10 4.92 2.55 -11.82
C LYS A 10 5.11 1.17 -11.20
N SER A 11 6.31 0.61 -11.37
CA SER A 11 6.72 -0.63 -10.69
C SER A 11 6.96 -0.42 -9.19
N PRO A 12 6.98 -1.49 -8.37
CA PRO A 12 7.35 -1.41 -6.95
C PRO A 12 8.68 -0.66 -6.73
N ALA A 13 9.72 -1.00 -7.51
CA ALA A 13 11.01 -0.31 -7.46
C ALA A 13 10.91 1.18 -7.86
N GLY A 14 10.03 1.51 -8.80
CA GLY A 14 9.74 2.89 -9.20
C GLY A 14 9.11 3.69 -8.05
N ILE A 15 8.17 3.10 -7.31
CA ILE A 15 7.59 3.71 -6.11
C ILE A 15 8.64 3.86 -5.03
N GLN A 16 9.39 2.81 -4.72
CA GLN A 16 10.48 2.87 -3.74
C GLN A 16 11.48 3.99 -4.04
N SER A 17 11.82 4.18 -5.33
CA SER A 17 12.70 5.26 -5.76
C SER A 17 12.06 6.65 -5.60
N CYS A 18 10.75 6.79 -5.84
CA CYS A 18 10.04 8.06 -5.65
C CYS A 18 10.05 8.53 -4.19
N PHE A 19 10.11 7.58 -3.24
CA PHE A 19 10.07 7.84 -1.80
C PHE A 19 11.40 7.61 -1.09
N ALA A 20 12.50 7.36 -1.82
CA ALA A 20 13.81 7.05 -1.23
C ALA A 20 14.33 8.18 -0.31
N ASP A 21 14.13 9.44 -0.75
CA ASP A 21 14.59 10.63 -0.03
C ASP A 21 13.43 11.37 0.70
N ARG A 22 12.22 10.80 0.65
CA ARG A 22 11.01 11.40 1.18
C ARG A 22 10.58 10.69 2.46
N ASN A 23 10.57 11.41 3.57
CA ASN A 23 10.38 10.83 4.89
C ASN A 23 9.35 11.59 5.75
N THR A 24 8.51 12.43 5.14
CA THR A 24 7.39 13.00 5.90
C THR A 24 6.32 11.93 6.14
N GLU A 25 5.47 12.11 7.16
CA GLU A 25 4.33 11.22 7.39
C GLU A 25 3.40 11.17 6.19
N LYS A 26 3.21 12.30 5.49
CA LYS A 26 2.44 12.38 4.25
C LYS A 26 3.06 11.55 3.14
N ASP A 27 4.38 11.61 2.97
CA ASP A 27 5.08 10.81 1.98
C ASP A 27 4.93 9.31 2.27
N LEU A 28 4.96 8.91 3.54
CA LEU A 28 4.74 7.51 3.95
C LEU A 28 3.29 7.08 3.72
N ALA A 29 2.32 7.95 3.99
CA ALA A 29 0.91 7.70 3.70
C ALA A 29 0.69 7.55 2.19
N ASP A 30 1.30 8.40 1.37
CA ASP A 30 1.23 8.31 -0.09
C ASP A 30 1.81 6.99 -0.60
N ALA A 31 3.00 6.64 -0.12
CA ALA A 31 3.67 5.41 -0.50
C ALA A 31 2.89 4.16 -0.07
N TYR A 32 2.31 4.18 1.14
CA TYR A 32 1.48 3.10 1.65
C TYR A 32 0.17 2.97 0.87
N ALA A 33 -0.55 4.07 0.61
CA ALA A 33 -1.79 4.05 -0.15
C ALA A 33 -1.58 3.42 -1.54
N VAL A 34 -0.51 3.81 -2.24
CA VAL A 34 -0.18 3.30 -3.56
C VAL A 34 0.17 1.82 -3.51
N SER A 35 1.07 1.42 -2.61
CA SER A 35 1.49 0.02 -2.51
C SER A 35 0.34 -0.90 -2.08
N SER A 36 -0.45 -0.49 -1.09
CA SER A 36 -1.63 -1.23 -0.63
C SER A 36 -2.68 -1.37 -1.73
N ASN A 37 -3.05 -0.28 -2.40
CA ASN A 37 -4.05 -0.34 -3.46
C ASN A 37 -3.57 -1.21 -4.63
N THR A 38 -2.32 -1.04 -5.07
CA THR A 38 -1.80 -1.85 -6.19
C THR A 38 -1.66 -3.32 -5.80
N PHE A 39 -1.24 -3.64 -4.58
CA PHE A 39 -1.21 -5.02 -4.08
C PHE A 39 -2.58 -5.69 -4.18
N TRP A 40 -3.64 -5.07 -3.64
CA TRP A 40 -4.99 -5.65 -3.70
C TRP A 40 -5.50 -5.76 -5.13
N TRP A 41 -5.19 -4.78 -5.99
CA TRP A 41 -5.52 -4.84 -7.40
C TRP A 41 -4.83 -6.00 -8.12
N THR A 42 -3.52 -6.22 -7.89
CA THR A 42 -2.81 -7.31 -8.56
C THR A 42 -3.21 -8.66 -7.99
N ALA A 43 -3.46 -8.75 -6.68
CA ALA A 43 -3.95 -9.96 -6.03
C ALA A 43 -5.30 -10.41 -6.58
N ASP A 44 -6.26 -9.48 -6.74
CA ASP A 44 -7.58 -9.78 -7.31
C ASP A 44 -7.49 -10.28 -8.77
N ASN A 45 -6.48 -9.85 -9.52
CA ASN A 45 -6.28 -10.25 -10.91
C ASN A 45 -5.47 -11.55 -11.09
N ILE A 46 -4.93 -12.15 -10.02
CA ILE A 46 -4.21 -13.44 -10.14
C ILE A 46 -5.15 -14.53 -10.65
N ASP A 47 -6.39 -14.53 -10.17
CA ASP A 47 -7.42 -15.51 -10.50
C ASP A 47 -7.86 -15.46 -11.98
N ASP A 48 -7.47 -14.42 -12.72
CA ASP A 48 -7.72 -14.32 -14.17
C ASP A 48 -6.80 -15.23 -15.02
N TYR A 49 -5.77 -15.83 -14.41
CA TYR A 49 -4.78 -16.67 -15.09
C TYR A 49 -4.84 -18.12 -14.62
N ASP A 50 -4.69 -19.08 -15.55
CA ASP A 50 -4.56 -20.49 -15.20
C ASP A 50 -3.25 -20.73 -14.41
N GLU A 51 -3.32 -21.44 -13.28
CA GLU A 51 -2.19 -21.63 -12.34
C GLU A 51 -0.91 -22.20 -12.97
N ASP A 52 -1.03 -22.99 -14.03
CA ASP A 52 0.11 -23.63 -14.71
C ASP A 52 0.82 -22.70 -15.72
N THR A 53 0.31 -21.49 -15.93
CA THR A 53 0.80 -20.57 -16.96
C THR A 53 1.99 -19.72 -16.51
N PRO A 54 2.89 -19.34 -17.44
CA PRO A 54 3.90 -18.31 -17.19
C PRO A 54 3.29 -16.98 -16.72
N GLU A 55 2.10 -16.64 -17.21
CA GLU A 55 1.35 -15.44 -16.88
C GLU A 55 0.93 -15.45 -15.41
N TYR A 56 0.36 -16.55 -14.90
CA TYR A 56 0.04 -16.72 -13.48
C TYR A 56 1.28 -16.55 -12.60
N ARG A 57 2.39 -17.23 -12.94
CA ARG A 57 3.66 -17.08 -12.18
C ARG A 57 4.17 -15.64 -12.16
N THR A 58 3.99 -14.91 -13.25
CA THR A 58 4.36 -13.50 -13.35
C THR A 58 3.45 -12.62 -12.49
N ALA A 59 2.13 -12.87 -12.51
CA ALA A 59 1.16 -12.16 -11.68
C ALA A 59 1.41 -12.39 -10.18
N CYS A 60 1.74 -13.62 -9.77
CA CYS A 60 2.17 -13.93 -8.40
C CYS A 60 3.42 -13.14 -8.01
N ALA A 61 4.47 -13.18 -8.83
CA ALA A 61 5.73 -12.48 -8.54
C ALA A 61 5.53 -10.96 -8.40
N VAL A 62 4.72 -10.36 -9.28
CA VAL A 62 4.38 -8.93 -9.20
C VAL A 62 3.60 -8.63 -7.91
N THR A 63 2.65 -9.48 -7.54
CA THR A 63 1.86 -9.31 -6.31
C THR A 63 2.72 -9.44 -5.07
N ASP A 64 3.65 -10.39 -5.03
CA ASP A 64 4.62 -10.57 -3.95
C ASP A 64 5.53 -9.33 -3.80
N ASP A 65 5.98 -8.74 -4.91
CA ASP A 65 6.78 -7.51 -4.88
C ASP A 65 5.98 -6.33 -4.30
N TRP A 66 4.69 -6.21 -4.64
CA TRP A 66 3.81 -5.19 -4.05
C TRP A 66 3.53 -5.44 -2.56
N ALA A 67 3.34 -6.70 -2.16
CA ALA A 67 3.16 -7.08 -0.77
C ALA A 67 4.40 -6.69 0.07
N ALA A 68 5.60 -7.03 -0.41
CA ALA A 68 6.85 -6.67 0.25
C ALA A 68 7.01 -5.14 0.39
N LEU A 69 6.63 -4.38 -0.64
CA LEU A 69 6.70 -2.92 -0.59
C LEU A 69 5.68 -2.32 0.39
N MET A 70 4.45 -2.85 0.41
CA MET A 70 3.41 -2.46 1.36
C MET A 70 3.90 -2.69 2.81
N ASP A 71 4.50 -3.84 3.09
CA ASP A 71 5.04 -4.18 4.41
C ASP A 71 6.17 -3.23 4.85
N VAL A 72 7.02 -2.79 3.92
CA VAL A 72 8.07 -1.81 4.22
C VAL A 72 7.47 -0.49 4.69
N TYR A 73 6.49 0.06 3.97
CA TYR A 73 5.88 1.33 4.36
C TYR A 73 5.02 1.20 5.61
N GLN A 74 4.28 0.11 5.74
CA GLN A 74 3.53 -0.20 6.96
C GLN A 74 4.46 -0.23 8.18
N SER A 75 5.61 -0.90 8.08
CA SER A 75 6.59 -0.98 9.17
C SER A 75 7.17 0.39 9.54
N ARG A 76 7.39 1.27 8.55
CA ARG A 76 7.85 2.65 8.80
C ARG A 76 6.80 3.48 9.52
N ILE A 77 5.54 3.36 9.12
CA ILE A 77 4.41 4.01 9.81
C ILE A 77 4.32 3.51 11.26
N PHE A 78 4.38 2.20 11.48
CA PHE A 78 4.35 1.63 12.82
C PHE A 78 5.51 2.09 13.69
N ALA A 79 6.71 2.25 13.12
CA ALA A 79 7.85 2.79 13.86
C ALA A 79 7.60 4.24 14.35
N ILE A 80 6.85 5.05 13.60
CA ILE A 80 6.44 6.40 14.02
C ILE A 80 5.41 6.29 15.15
N LEU A 81 4.33 5.53 14.95
CA LEU A 81 3.29 5.35 15.94
C LEU A 81 3.83 4.81 17.28
N ILE A 82 4.79 3.88 17.24
CA ILE A 82 5.47 3.36 18.44
C ILE A 82 6.24 4.47 19.16
N LYS A 83 6.95 5.34 18.43
CA LYS A 83 7.67 6.49 19.03
C LYS A 83 6.71 7.49 19.68
N GLU A 84 5.49 7.59 19.18
CA GLU A 84 4.41 8.41 19.74
C GLU A 84 3.70 7.74 20.93
N GLY A 85 4.09 6.52 21.29
CA GLY A 85 3.53 5.77 22.40
C GLY A 85 2.29 4.95 22.05
N ILE A 86 1.95 4.82 20.76
CA ILE A 86 0.85 3.99 20.29
C ILE A 86 1.32 2.52 20.24
N ARG A 87 0.56 1.64 20.90
CA ARG A 87 0.80 0.20 20.84
C ARG A 87 0.21 -0.38 19.57
N ILE A 88 1.05 -1.04 18.77
CA ILE A 88 0.60 -1.76 17.57
C ILE A 88 0.00 -3.11 18.00
N PRO A 89 -1.25 -3.41 17.62
CA PRO A 89 -1.84 -4.71 17.91
C PRO A 89 -1.30 -5.78 16.96
N GLU A 90 -1.23 -7.04 17.42
CA GLU A 90 -0.82 -8.18 16.58
C GLU A 90 -1.83 -8.47 15.47
N THR A 91 -3.12 -8.24 15.74
CA THR A 91 -4.23 -8.40 14.82
C THR A 91 -5.01 -7.10 14.67
N ALA A 92 -5.71 -6.90 13.56
CA ALA A 92 -6.52 -5.70 13.31
C ALA A 92 -5.70 -4.40 13.35
N GLN A 93 -4.48 -4.45 12.81
CA GLN A 93 -3.57 -3.31 12.65
C GLN A 93 -4.20 -2.12 11.89
N ILE A 94 -5.24 -2.38 11.09
CA ILE A 94 -6.05 -1.33 10.45
C ILE A 94 -6.59 -0.29 11.44
N HIS A 95 -6.78 -0.63 12.73
CA HIS A 95 -7.26 0.32 13.74
C HIS A 95 -6.25 1.40 14.12
N VAL A 96 -4.95 1.13 13.96
CA VAL A 96 -3.90 2.14 14.18
C VAL A 96 -3.43 2.76 12.87
N LEU A 97 -3.55 2.02 11.77
CA LEU A 97 -3.15 2.49 10.46
C LEU A 97 -4.14 3.48 9.87
N ARG A 98 -5.45 3.25 10.04
CA ARG A 98 -6.48 4.15 9.50
C ARG A 98 -6.42 5.58 10.05
N PRO A 99 -6.32 5.82 11.38
CA PRO A 99 -6.17 7.17 11.90
C PRO A 99 -4.93 7.88 11.34
N PHE A 100 -3.82 7.17 11.18
CA PHE A 100 -2.60 7.73 10.57
C PHE A 100 -2.85 8.18 9.13
N MET A 101 -3.52 7.33 8.33
CA MET A 101 -3.87 7.66 6.95
C MET A 101 -4.83 8.86 6.85
N GLU A 102 -5.86 8.90 7.70
CA GLU A 102 -6.84 9.99 7.79
C GLU A 102 -6.17 11.32 8.16
N GLN A 103 -5.27 11.32 9.14
CA GLN A 103 -4.47 12.51 9.50
C GLN A 103 -3.59 13.01 8.35
N ASN A 104 -3.23 12.12 7.42
CA ASN A 104 -2.42 12.43 6.24
C ASN A 104 -3.26 12.59 4.97
N GLY A 105 -4.58 12.84 5.10
CA GLY A 105 -5.45 13.23 4.00
C GLY A 105 -5.95 12.07 3.13
N TYR A 106 -6.12 10.89 3.72
CA TYR A 106 -6.71 9.72 3.06
C TYR A 106 -7.97 9.23 3.76
N ILE A 107 -8.97 8.86 2.98
CA ILE A 107 -10.16 8.15 3.45
C ILE A 107 -10.09 6.68 3.02
N CYS A 108 -10.59 5.79 3.89
CA CYS A 108 -10.72 4.37 3.58
C CYS A 108 -12.16 4.08 3.12
N HIS A 109 -12.34 3.59 1.89
CA HIS A 109 -13.64 3.16 1.39
C HIS A 109 -13.53 1.76 0.79
N SER A 110 -14.28 0.80 1.34
CA SER A 110 -14.31 -0.61 0.89
C SER A 110 -12.92 -1.26 0.77
N GLY A 111 -11.99 -0.92 1.67
CA GLY A 111 -10.62 -1.45 1.68
C GLY A 111 -9.62 -0.67 0.83
N TRP A 112 -10.06 0.35 0.10
CA TRP A 112 -9.23 1.18 -0.76
C TRP A 112 -8.96 2.54 -0.13
N TRP A 113 -7.74 3.06 -0.35
CA TRP A 113 -7.35 4.40 0.10
C TRP A 113 -7.58 5.44 -1.01
N TYR A 114 -8.34 6.48 -0.69
CA TYR A 114 -8.61 7.61 -1.58
C TYR A 114 -8.12 8.91 -0.94
N PRO A 115 -7.57 9.86 -1.70
CA PRO A 115 -7.30 11.19 -1.18
C PRO A 115 -8.60 11.85 -0.69
N GLU A 116 -8.58 12.52 0.47
CA GLU A 116 -9.75 13.19 1.05
C GLU A 116 -10.26 14.37 0.19
N ASN A 117 -9.40 14.92 -0.69
CA ASN A 117 -9.65 16.14 -1.46
C ASN A 117 -9.93 15.92 -2.97
N GLU A 118 -10.27 14.70 -3.41
CA GLU A 118 -10.68 14.41 -4.80
C GLU A 118 -12.20 14.20 -4.96
#